data_AF-A0A7L0ZHT8-F1
#
_entry.id   AF-A0A7L0ZHT8-F1
#
_cell.length_a   1.000
_cell.length_b   1.000
_cell.length_c   1.000
_cell.angle_alpha   90.00
_cell.angle_beta   90.00
_cell.angle_gamma   90.00
#
_symmetry.space_group_name_H-M   'P 1'
#
loop_
_entity.id
_entity.type
_entity.pdbx_description
1 polymer ?
#
loop_
_entity_poly.entity_id
_entity_poly.type
_entity_poly.pdbx_seq_one_letter_code
_entity_poly.pdbx_strand_id
1 'polypeptide(L)'
;DYQEASNLEQFVTRFLLKETVNQLQSLQSSLECAMETTEEQTRQERKDPTKPEVLSVQWPGKRSARRLQKNNSLSNKPHSSTGWIEEDSQWMTQINRLQKLIDRLEKKDLKLDPFEEEILEENARSHIMIVQNQMCVIEEKIEEFHLALKQYVESASALGGCLHISIQKLPSNFRFIVYEFWENSNAWNSHLQMNYSKTFQRSNVDFLETPELITTMLVPGKYQLFTLN
;
A
#
# COMPACT_ATOMS: atom_id res chain seq x y z
N ASP A 1 -19.32 20.37 -25.29
CA ASP A 1 -19.64 19.99 -23.89
C ASP A 1 -18.46 19.40 -23.11
N TYR A 2 -17.76 18.33 -23.52
CA TYR A 2 -16.59 17.85 -22.74
C TYR A 2 -15.39 18.82 -22.74
N GLN A 3 -15.05 19.39 -23.90
CA GLN A 3 -13.92 20.31 -24.05
C GLN A 3 -14.16 21.69 -23.40
N GLU A 4 -15.41 22.01 -23.08
CA GLU A 4 -15.81 23.28 -22.45
C GLU A 4 -16.07 23.13 -20.93
N ALA A 5 -15.99 21.91 -20.40
CA ALA A 5 -16.19 21.62 -18.98
C ALA A 5 -14.97 22.02 -18.13
N SER A 6 -15.19 22.21 -16.82
CA SER A 6 -14.10 22.52 -15.88
C SER A 6 -13.08 21.39 -15.78
N ASN A 7 -11.84 21.69 -15.36
CA ASN A 7 -10.78 20.68 -15.21
C ASN A 7 -11.17 19.52 -14.27
N LEU A 8 -11.96 19.81 -13.23
CA LEU A 8 -12.45 18.80 -12.30
C LEU A 8 -13.47 17.88 -12.97
N GLU A 9 -14.45 18.42 -13.70
CA GLU A 9 -15.44 17.64 -14.44
C GLU A 9 -14.79 16.77 -15.53
N GLN A 10 -13.78 17.34 -16.22
CA GLN A 10 -12.99 16.61 -17.20
C GLN A 10 -12.23 15.44 -16.57
N PHE A 11 -11.66 15.65 -15.38
CA PHE A 11 -10.99 14.60 -14.60
C PHE A 11 -11.98 13.52 -14.15
N VAL A 12 -13.10 13.90 -13.53
CA VAL A 12 -14.13 12.96 -13.06
C VAL A 12 -14.63 12.10 -14.22
N THR A 13 -14.87 12.70 -15.37
CA THR A 13 -15.32 11.96 -16.55
C THR A 13 -14.23 11.00 -17.05
N ARG A 14 -12.97 11.42 -17.14
CA ARG A 14 -11.86 10.52 -17.53
C ARG A 14 -11.69 9.38 -16.54
N PHE A 15 -11.78 9.68 -15.25
CA PHE A 15 -11.65 8.71 -14.18
C PHE A 15 -12.77 7.66 -14.26
N LEU A 16 -14.03 8.10 -14.34
CA LEU A 16 -15.17 7.20 -14.45
C LEU A 16 -15.13 6.36 -15.73
N LEU A 17 -14.78 6.95 -16.86
CA LEU A 17 -14.61 6.22 -18.13
C LEU A 17 -13.50 5.17 -18.04
N LYS A 18 -12.36 5.52 -17.46
CA LYS A 18 -11.25 4.58 -17.28
C LYS A 18 -11.63 3.45 -16.32
N GLU A 19 -12.28 3.77 -15.22
CA GLU A 19 -12.71 2.80 -14.21
C GLU A 19 -13.75 1.83 -14.77
N THR A 20 -14.74 2.33 -15.50
CA THR A 20 -15.74 1.47 -16.16
C THR A 20 -15.13 0.55 -17.21
N VAL A 21 -14.19 1.02 -18.02
CA VAL A 21 -13.45 0.17 -18.96
C VAL A 21 -12.67 -0.91 -18.22
N ASN A 22 -11.96 -0.56 -17.14
CA ASN A 22 -11.22 -1.52 -16.34
C ASN A 22 -12.14 -2.59 -15.72
N GLN A 23 -13.29 -2.19 -15.19
CA GLN A 23 -14.28 -3.12 -14.62
C GLN A 23 -14.84 -4.06 -15.68
N LEU A 24 -15.19 -3.55 -16.87
CA LEU A 24 -15.65 -4.38 -17.99
C LEU A 24 -14.58 -5.37 -18.46
N GLN A 25 -13.31 -4.94 -18.54
CA GLN A 25 -12.22 -5.81 -18.95
C GLN A 25 -11.96 -6.92 -17.93
N SER A 26 -12.04 -6.61 -16.64
CA SER A 26 -11.97 -7.61 -15.57
C SER A 26 -13.07 -8.66 -15.70
N LEU A 27 -14.32 -8.22 -15.91
CA LEU A 27 -15.45 -9.13 -16.13
C LEU A 27 -15.29 -9.98 -17.40
N GLN A 28 -14.83 -9.40 -18.50
CA GLN A 28 -14.54 -10.12 -19.73
C GLN A 28 -13.52 -11.23 -19.49
N SER A 29 -12.41 -10.93 -18.80
CA SER A 29 -11.38 -11.94 -18.50
C SER A 29 -11.93 -13.08 -17.63
N SER A 30 -12.80 -12.76 -16.67
CA SER A 30 -13.45 -13.77 -15.83
C SER A 30 -14.44 -14.63 -16.63
N LEU A 31 -15.16 -14.04 -17.59
CA LEU A 31 -16.09 -14.76 -18.46
C LEU A 31 -15.35 -15.67 -19.43
N GLU A 32 -14.24 -15.19 -20.02
CA GLU A 32 -13.37 -15.99 -20.88
C GLU A 32 -12.85 -17.23 -20.14
N CYS A 33 -12.41 -17.07 -18.89
CA CYS A 33 -12.00 -18.19 -18.05
C CYS A 33 -13.15 -19.17 -17.77
N ALA A 34 -14.34 -18.65 -17.45
CA ALA A 34 -15.52 -19.50 -17.21
C ALA A 34 -15.93 -20.26 -18.47
N MET A 35 -15.90 -19.59 -19.63
CA MET A 35 -16.23 -20.19 -20.92
C MET A 35 -15.26 -21.33 -21.27
N GLU A 36 -13.96 -21.12 -21.10
CA GLU A 36 -12.94 -22.15 -21.33
C GLU A 36 -13.17 -23.38 -20.44
N THR A 37 -13.52 -23.17 -19.16
CA THR A 37 -13.85 -24.30 -18.26
C THR A 37 -15.09 -25.08 -18.70
N THR A 38 -16.13 -24.40 -19.20
CA THR A 38 -17.32 -25.08 -19.72
C THR A 38 -17.09 -25.76 -21.06
N GLU A 39 -16.20 -25.22 -21.90
CA GLU A 39 -15.79 -25.87 -23.15
C GLU A 39 -15.03 -27.17 -22.84
N GLU A 40 -14.11 -27.15 -21.87
CA GLU A 40 -13.37 -28.34 -21.46
C GLU A 40 -14.30 -29.40 -20.83
N GLN A 41 -15.26 -28.97 -19.99
CA GLN A 41 -16.27 -29.88 -19.43
C GLN A 41 -17.16 -30.54 -20.50
N THR A 42 -17.61 -29.78 -21.51
CA THR A 42 -18.43 -30.33 -22.61
C THR A 42 -17.64 -31.16 -23.62
N ARG A 43 -16.30 -30.99 -23.69
CA ARG A 43 -15.41 -31.93 -24.39
C ARG A 43 -15.24 -33.24 -23.63
N GLN A 44 -15.24 -33.19 -22.30
CA GLN A 44 -15.09 -34.36 -21.43
C GLN A 44 -16.37 -35.18 -21.28
N GLU A 45 -17.56 -34.56 -21.21
CA GLU A 45 -18.85 -35.26 -21.19
C GLU A 45 -19.16 -36.04 -22.48
N ARG A 46 -18.62 -35.62 -23.62
CA ARG A 46 -18.80 -36.33 -24.90
C ARG A 46 -17.98 -37.63 -24.99
N LYS A 47 -17.12 -37.92 -24.01
CA LYS A 47 -16.16 -39.03 -24.09
C LYS A 47 -16.52 -40.31 -23.32
N ASP A 48 -17.60 -40.41 -22.53
CA ASP A 48 -17.94 -41.71 -21.90
C ASP A 48 -19.45 -41.94 -21.69
N PRO A 49 -19.93 -43.19 -21.88
CA PRO A 49 -20.34 -43.93 -20.69
C PRO A 49 -20.17 -45.46 -20.77
N THR A 50 -19.68 -46.11 -19.70
CA THR A 50 -20.27 -47.38 -19.23
C THR A 50 -20.03 -47.62 -17.72
N LYS A 51 -21.12 -47.79 -16.97
CA LYS A 51 -21.25 -48.38 -15.60
C LYS A 51 -21.20 -49.94 -15.69
N PRO A 52 -21.35 -50.78 -14.62
CA PRO A 52 -21.61 -50.60 -13.18
C PRO A 52 -20.59 -51.42 -12.30
N GLU A 53 -20.64 -51.65 -10.99
CA GLU A 53 -21.67 -52.33 -10.16
C GLU A 53 -21.21 -52.36 -8.67
N VAL A 54 -21.94 -51.71 -7.74
CA VAL A 54 -22.83 -52.23 -6.67
C VAL A 54 -22.19 -53.12 -5.57
N LEU A 55 -22.47 -52.75 -4.31
CA LEU A 55 -22.85 -53.54 -3.09
C LEU A 55 -22.03 -53.09 -1.87
N SER A 56 -22.56 -52.29 -0.93
CA SER A 56 -23.61 -52.50 0.08
C SER A 56 -23.05 -52.94 1.45
N VAL A 57 -23.58 -52.34 2.52
CA VAL A 57 -23.94 -52.93 3.86
C VAL A 57 -23.76 -51.92 5.01
N GLN A 58 -24.91 -51.37 5.42
CA GLN A 58 -25.54 -51.29 6.75
C GLN A 58 -24.76 -50.90 8.05
N TRP A 59 -25.20 -49.77 8.62
CA TRP A 59 -25.04 -49.18 9.97
C TRP A 59 -25.70 -50.02 11.10
N PRO A 60 -25.42 -49.85 12.43
CA PRO A 60 -25.97 -48.72 13.24
C PRO A 60 -25.25 -48.33 14.57
N GLY A 61 -25.41 -47.09 15.07
CA GLY A 61 -25.08 -46.80 16.48
C GLY A 61 -24.98 -45.36 17.01
N LYS A 62 -26.10 -44.64 17.09
CA LYS A 62 -26.49 -43.62 18.12
C LYS A 62 -25.58 -42.42 18.51
N ARG A 63 -26.06 -41.23 18.09
CA ARG A 63 -26.40 -39.98 18.82
C ARG A 63 -25.34 -39.27 19.73
N SER A 64 -24.89 -38.09 19.29
CA SER A 64 -25.13 -36.80 19.98
C SER A 64 -24.81 -35.63 19.05
N ALA A 65 -25.43 -34.48 19.30
CA ALA A 65 -25.72 -33.43 18.32
C ALA A 65 -24.79 -32.20 18.38
N ARG A 66 -24.71 -31.53 17.22
CA ARG A 66 -24.53 -30.09 16.95
C ARG A 66 -23.12 -29.45 17.04
N ARG A 67 -22.65 -29.15 15.82
CA ARG A 67 -22.15 -27.86 15.25
C ARG A 67 -20.68 -27.45 15.44
N LEU A 68 -20.03 -27.40 14.28
CA LEU A 68 -19.08 -26.40 13.76
C LEU A 68 -17.72 -26.25 14.45
N GLN A 69 -16.72 -26.90 13.85
CA GLN A 69 -15.31 -26.49 13.83
C GLN A 69 -14.82 -26.71 12.39
N LYS A 70 -14.40 -25.65 11.69
CA LYS A 70 -13.77 -25.73 10.36
C LYS A 70 -12.39 -25.11 10.45
N ASN A 71 -11.42 -25.96 10.73
CA ASN A 71 -9.99 -25.69 10.65
C ASN A 71 -9.28 -27.01 10.95
N ASN A 72 -8.75 -27.69 9.93
CA ASN A 72 -7.34 -27.54 9.60
C ASN A 72 -6.97 -28.40 8.39
N SER A 73 -6.02 -27.87 7.63
CA SER A 73 -4.94 -28.53 6.87
C SER A 73 -4.97 -30.04 6.59
N LEU A 74 -4.62 -30.34 5.33
CA LEU A 74 -3.73 -31.41 4.86
C LEU A 74 -3.88 -32.80 5.50
N SER A 75 -4.40 -33.71 4.71
CA SER A 75 -3.62 -34.82 4.15
C SER A 75 -4.60 -35.71 3.38
N ASN A 76 -4.15 -36.30 2.26
CA ASN A 76 -4.28 -37.74 1.99
C ASN A 76 -3.94 -38.01 0.53
N LYS A 77 -2.78 -38.64 0.31
CA LYS A 77 -2.65 -39.75 -0.64
C LYS A 77 -2.74 -41.03 0.22
N PRO A 78 -3.08 -42.25 -0.28
CA PRO A 78 -2.57 -42.72 -1.57
C PRO A 78 -3.34 -43.82 -2.36
N HIS A 79 -2.82 -44.09 -3.57
CA HIS A 79 -2.94 -45.28 -4.45
C HIS A 79 -4.28 -45.49 -5.18
N SER A 80 -4.39 -45.98 -6.41
CA SER A 80 -3.53 -46.49 -7.51
C SER A 80 -4.49 -46.49 -8.73
N SER A 81 -4.16 -46.37 -10.01
CA SER A 81 -3.01 -46.76 -10.80
C SER A 81 -3.31 -46.36 -12.25
N THR A 82 -2.25 -46.03 -13.01
CA THR A 82 -2.15 -46.12 -14.48
C THR A 82 -2.63 -44.90 -15.29
N GLY A 83 -1.76 -43.88 -15.38
CA GLY A 83 -1.80 -42.77 -16.34
C GLY A 83 -0.52 -41.93 -16.30
N TRP A 84 0.63 -42.61 -16.19
CA TRP A 84 1.92 -42.11 -15.68
C TRP A 84 2.73 -41.15 -16.59
N ILE A 85 2.11 -40.39 -17.50
CA ILE A 85 2.89 -39.54 -18.44
C ILE A 85 2.41 -38.08 -18.50
N GLU A 86 1.15 -37.77 -18.18
CA GLU A 86 0.60 -36.42 -18.42
C GLU A 86 0.88 -35.41 -17.30
N GLU A 87 0.81 -35.78 -16.02
CA GLU A 87 1.09 -34.82 -14.92
C GLU A 87 2.55 -34.36 -14.90
N ASP A 88 3.48 -35.27 -15.19
CA ASP A 88 4.92 -34.98 -15.24
C ASP A 88 5.20 -34.00 -16.39
N SER A 89 4.46 -34.12 -17.51
CA SER A 89 4.57 -33.20 -18.63
C SER A 89 4.13 -31.77 -18.28
N GLN A 90 3.15 -31.60 -17.39
CA GLN A 90 2.64 -30.29 -17.00
C GLN A 90 3.60 -29.58 -16.05
N TRP A 91 4.17 -30.30 -15.07
CA TRP A 91 5.20 -29.75 -14.18
C TRP A 91 6.48 -29.45 -14.95
N MET A 92 6.88 -30.32 -15.87
CA MET A 92 8.01 -30.09 -16.77
C MET A 92 7.77 -28.88 -17.70
N THR A 93 6.53 -28.66 -18.16
CA THR A 93 6.18 -27.46 -18.93
C THR A 93 6.34 -26.20 -18.10
N GLN A 94 5.96 -26.23 -16.83
CA GLN A 94 6.11 -25.09 -15.93
C GLN A 94 7.58 -24.80 -15.58
N ILE A 95 8.38 -25.85 -15.36
CA ILE A 95 9.83 -25.73 -15.18
C ILE A 95 10.47 -25.12 -16.43
N ASN A 96 10.12 -25.63 -17.61
CA ASN A 96 10.65 -25.11 -18.87
C ASN A 96 10.21 -23.65 -19.12
N ARG A 97 9.00 -23.28 -18.69
CA ARG A 97 8.53 -21.89 -18.74
C ARG A 97 9.34 -20.99 -17.82
N LEU A 98 9.60 -21.43 -16.58
CA LEU A 98 10.41 -20.68 -15.61
C LEU A 98 11.86 -20.58 -16.08
N GLN A 99 12.45 -21.66 -16.57
CA GLN A 99 13.80 -21.66 -17.15
C GLN A 99 13.90 -20.65 -18.30
N LYS A 100 12.90 -20.62 -19.21
CA LYS A 100 12.85 -19.62 -20.28
C LYS A 100 12.71 -18.19 -19.76
N LEU A 101 12.03 -17.96 -18.63
CA LEU A 101 11.93 -16.63 -18.03
C LEU A 101 13.25 -16.22 -17.36
N ILE A 102 13.93 -17.14 -16.68
CA ILE A 102 15.25 -16.93 -16.09
C ILE A 102 16.27 -16.65 -17.18
N ASP A 103 16.36 -17.48 -18.21
CA ASP A 103 17.26 -17.26 -19.34
C ASP A 103 16.99 -15.91 -20.03
N ARG A 104 15.72 -15.46 -20.08
CA ARG A 104 15.36 -14.15 -20.62
C ARG A 104 15.71 -13.00 -19.68
N LEU A 105 15.74 -13.22 -18.38
CA LEU A 105 16.17 -12.23 -17.38
C LEU A 105 17.69 -12.15 -17.30
N GLU A 106 18.39 -13.29 -17.36
CA GLU A 106 19.85 -13.36 -17.40
C GLU A 106 20.44 -12.81 -18.71
N LYS A 107 19.76 -13.02 -19.85
CA LYS A 107 20.15 -12.42 -21.14
C LYS A 107 19.70 -10.99 -21.31
N LYS A 108 18.71 -10.54 -20.53
CA LYS A 108 18.45 -9.12 -20.39
C LYS A 108 19.52 -8.60 -19.45
N ASP A 109 20.62 -8.12 -20.03
CA ASP A 109 21.33 -7.02 -19.42
C ASP A 109 20.26 -5.94 -19.18
N LEU A 110 19.75 -5.89 -17.96
CA LEU A 110 19.05 -4.72 -17.46
C LEU A 110 20.14 -3.66 -17.49
N LYS A 111 20.27 -3.00 -18.65
CA LYS A 111 20.80 -1.66 -18.74
C LYS A 111 19.83 -0.82 -17.92
N LEU A 112 19.99 -0.92 -16.61
CA LEU A 112 19.82 0.21 -15.73
C LEU A 112 20.84 1.17 -16.31
N ASP A 113 20.40 1.98 -17.27
CA ASP A 113 21.10 3.23 -17.52
C ASP A 113 21.26 3.82 -16.12
N PRO A 114 22.50 4.13 -15.69
CA PRO A 114 22.69 4.84 -14.44
C PRO A 114 21.62 5.93 -14.43
N PHE A 115 20.78 5.92 -13.39
CA PHE A 115 19.82 6.99 -13.19
C PHE A 115 20.60 8.26 -13.47
N GLU A 116 20.26 8.98 -14.53
CA GLU A 116 20.86 10.27 -14.79
C GLU A 116 20.39 11.09 -13.60
N GLU A 117 21.22 11.12 -12.57
CA GLU A 117 21.21 12.15 -11.57
C GLU A 117 21.45 13.40 -12.39
N GLU A 118 20.35 13.98 -12.88
CA GLU A 118 20.35 15.23 -13.59
C GLU A 118 21.11 16.17 -12.64
N ILE A 119 22.37 16.49 -12.95
CA ILE A 119 23.16 17.47 -12.23
C ILE A 119 22.63 18.83 -12.70
N LEU A 120 21.38 19.12 -12.34
CA LEU A 120 20.82 20.46 -12.42
C LEU A 120 21.32 21.18 -11.18
N GLU A 121 22.01 22.30 -11.43
CA GLU A 121 22.58 23.20 -10.44
C GLU A 121 21.73 23.28 -9.16
N GLU A 122 22.38 23.05 -8.02
CA GLU A 122 21.81 22.99 -6.66
C GLU A 122 20.92 24.21 -6.33
N ASN A 123 21.12 25.32 -7.05
CA ASN A 123 20.43 26.59 -6.86
C ASN A 123 19.08 26.72 -7.61
N ALA A 124 18.71 25.78 -8.48
CA ALA A 124 17.53 25.92 -9.36
C ALA A 124 16.38 24.94 -9.07
N ARG A 125 16.56 23.99 -8.16
CA ARG A 125 15.50 23.04 -7.81
C ARG A 125 14.77 23.49 -6.55
N SER A 126 13.51 23.87 -6.71
CA SER A 126 12.58 23.97 -5.59
C SER A 126 12.45 22.59 -4.93
N HIS A 127 12.68 22.53 -3.62
CA HIS A 127 12.51 21.32 -2.82
C HIS A 127 11.72 21.67 -1.58
N ILE A 128 10.72 20.88 -1.25
CA ILE A 128 10.03 20.97 0.02
C ILE A 128 10.89 20.26 1.06
N MET A 129 11.03 20.88 2.23
CA MET A 129 11.61 20.21 3.38
C MET A 129 10.51 19.72 4.30
N ILE A 130 10.54 18.44 4.62
CA ILE A 130 9.64 17.80 5.57
C ILE A 130 10.41 17.59 6.86
N VAL A 131 9.81 18.02 7.97
CA VAL A 131 10.35 17.87 9.31
C VAL A 131 9.34 17.05 10.11
N GLN A 132 9.80 15.95 10.70
CA GLN A 132 9.02 15.08 11.54
C GLN A 132 9.54 15.18 12.96
N ASN A 133 8.73 15.73 13.85
CA ASN A 133 9.04 15.88 15.27
C ASN A 133 8.23 14.87 16.06
N GLN A 134 8.90 13.93 16.70
CA GLN A 134 8.28 12.93 17.56
C GLN A 134 8.49 13.27 19.03
N MET A 135 7.39 13.27 19.78
CA MET A 135 7.33 13.71 21.17
C MET A 135 6.58 12.69 22.02
N CYS A 136 7.16 12.25 23.13
CA CYS A 136 6.50 11.42 24.14
C CYS A 136 6.22 12.29 25.36
N VAL A 137 4.94 12.60 25.60
CA VAL A 137 4.52 13.59 26.61
C VAL A 137 4.19 12.89 27.92
N ILE A 138 4.59 13.51 29.03
CA ILE A 138 4.25 13.07 30.39
C ILE A 138 2.72 13.15 30.57
N GLU A 139 2.10 12.08 31.08
CA GLU A 139 0.64 11.94 31.20
C GLU A 139 0.00 13.13 31.95
N GLU A 140 0.60 13.57 33.06
CA GLU A 140 0.07 14.68 33.88
C GLU A 140 0.19 16.06 33.22
N LYS A 141 0.94 16.16 32.12
CA LYS A 141 1.23 17.42 31.40
C LYS A 141 0.55 17.52 30.06
N ILE A 142 -0.32 16.57 29.71
CA ILE A 142 -0.93 16.45 28.40
C ILE A 142 -1.77 17.67 28.01
N GLU A 143 -2.54 18.25 28.93
CA GLU A 143 -3.37 19.43 28.63
C GLU A 143 -2.53 20.69 28.42
N GLU A 144 -1.52 20.90 29.26
CA GLU A 144 -0.58 22.03 29.13
C GLU A 144 0.20 21.95 27.82
N PHE A 145 0.70 20.75 27.49
CA PHE A 145 1.38 20.48 26.22
C PHE A 145 0.47 20.72 25.02
N HIS A 146 -0.79 20.26 25.06
CA HIS A 146 -1.74 20.49 23.97
C HIS A 146 -1.96 21.98 23.70
N LEU A 147 -2.02 22.81 24.75
CA LEU A 147 -2.16 24.26 24.61
C LEU A 147 -0.90 24.88 24.00
N ALA A 148 0.28 24.49 24.48
CA ALA A 148 1.56 24.96 23.97
C ALA A 148 1.76 24.57 22.49
N LEU A 149 1.45 23.32 22.15
CA LEU A 149 1.51 22.81 20.78
C LEU A 149 0.55 23.56 19.86
N LYS A 150 -0.69 23.83 20.31
CA LYS A 150 -1.66 24.60 19.53
C LYS A 150 -1.15 26.02 19.25
N GLN A 151 -0.63 26.72 20.26
CA GLN A 151 -0.05 28.06 20.11
C GLN A 151 1.16 28.06 19.18
N TYR A 152 2.01 27.03 19.27
CA TYR A 152 3.14 26.84 18.37
C TYR A 152 2.69 26.68 16.92
N VAL A 153 1.69 25.82 16.65
CA VAL A 153 1.18 25.58 15.30
C VAL A 153 0.49 26.81 14.72
N GLU A 154 -0.32 27.52 15.52
CA GLU A 154 -0.92 28.79 15.11
C GLU A 154 0.15 29.82 14.73
N SER A 155 1.22 29.92 15.54
CA SER A 155 2.33 30.85 15.25
C SER A 155 3.15 30.43 14.03
N ALA A 156 3.42 29.13 13.87
CA ALA A 156 4.18 28.60 12.74
C ALA A 156 3.44 28.72 11.42
N SER A 157 2.13 28.44 11.42
CA SER A 157 1.28 28.56 10.23
C SER A 157 1.04 29.99 9.77
N ALA A 158 1.14 30.98 10.67
CA ALA A 158 1.00 32.40 10.33
C ALA A 158 2.23 33.00 9.63
N LEU A 159 3.37 32.29 9.62
CA LEU A 159 4.63 32.80 9.07
C LEU A 159 4.90 32.27 7.67
N GLY A 160 5.55 33.11 6.87
CA GLY A 160 5.93 32.76 5.50
C GLY A 160 6.90 31.57 5.46
N GLY A 161 6.68 30.67 4.50
CA GLY A 161 7.51 29.49 4.28
C GLY A 161 7.01 28.19 4.92
N CYS A 162 6.04 28.25 5.85
CA CYS A 162 5.33 27.07 6.34
C CYS A 162 4.18 26.72 5.38
N LEU A 163 4.26 25.55 4.74
CA LEU A 163 3.26 25.07 3.79
C LEU A 163 2.10 24.35 4.47
N HIS A 164 2.42 23.50 5.46
CA HIS A 164 1.42 22.69 6.16
C HIS A 164 2.00 22.15 7.47
N ILE A 165 1.13 21.96 8.47
CA ILE A 165 1.46 21.24 9.69
C ILE A 165 0.36 20.22 9.96
N SER A 166 0.75 18.96 10.12
CA SER A 166 -0.14 17.85 10.47
C SER A 166 0.29 17.24 11.79
N ILE A 167 -0.66 16.90 12.65
CA ILE A 167 -0.39 16.33 13.97
C ILE A 167 -1.05 14.97 14.05
N GLN A 168 -0.25 13.95 14.34
CA GLN A 168 -0.71 12.58 14.54
C GLN A 168 -0.52 12.19 16.01
N LYS A 169 -1.62 11.87 16.70
CA LYS A 169 -1.59 11.30 18.05
C LYS A 169 -1.61 9.78 17.97
N LEU A 170 -0.63 9.12 18.59
CA LEU A 170 -0.61 7.66 18.72
C LEU A 170 -1.45 7.24 19.94
N PRO A 171 -2.31 6.21 19.80
CA PRO A 171 -3.32 5.87 20.80
C PRO A 171 -2.75 5.28 22.10
N SER A 172 -1.51 4.80 22.12
CA SER A 172 -1.02 3.95 23.21
C SER A 172 -0.10 4.61 24.24
N ASN A 173 0.50 5.79 24.00
CA ASN A 173 1.59 6.29 24.86
C ASN A 173 1.78 7.82 24.86
N PHE A 174 0.71 8.63 24.88
CA PHE A 174 0.81 10.11 24.86
C PHE A 174 1.81 10.66 23.83
N ARG A 175 1.93 9.94 22.71
CA ARG A 175 2.99 10.15 21.72
C ARG A 175 2.40 10.91 20.55
N PHE A 176 3.07 11.99 20.20
CA PHE A 176 2.70 12.87 19.12
C PHE A 176 3.77 12.82 18.04
N ILE A 177 3.33 12.87 16.80
CA ILE A 177 4.18 13.08 15.64
C ILE A 177 3.66 14.31 14.94
N VAL A 178 4.47 15.36 14.88
CA VAL A 178 4.19 16.60 14.17
C VAL A 178 4.94 16.54 12.85
N TYR A 179 4.22 16.62 11.74
CA TYR A 179 4.79 16.75 10.40
C TYR A 179 4.68 18.21 9.97
N GLU A 180 5.82 18.84 9.73
CA GLU A 180 5.90 20.22 9.25
C GLU A 180 6.48 20.23 7.84
N PHE A 181 5.82 20.96 6.95
CA PHE A 181 6.20 21.10 5.55
C PHE A 181 6.67 22.53 5.33
N TRP A 182 7.92 22.68 4.90
CA TRP A 182 8.58 23.95 4.70
C TRP A 182 8.97 24.14 3.23
N GLU A 183 8.87 25.35 2.72
CA GLU A 183 9.22 25.69 1.33
C GLU A 183 10.64 25.34 0.93
N ASN A 184 11.58 25.40 1.88
CA ASN A 184 12.99 25.06 1.73
C ASN A 184 13.67 25.02 3.12
N SER A 185 14.94 24.62 3.16
CA SER A 185 15.74 24.56 4.39
C SER A 185 15.94 25.93 5.06
N ASN A 186 15.99 27.03 4.29
CA ASN A 186 16.18 28.37 4.83
C ASN A 186 14.95 28.86 5.60
N ALA A 187 13.75 28.54 5.12
CA ALA A 187 12.50 28.86 5.79
C ALA A 187 12.43 28.20 7.18
N TRP A 188 12.74 26.91 7.26
CA TRP A 188 12.81 26.19 8.53
C TRP A 188 13.94 26.68 9.45
N ASN A 189 15.14 26.92 8.91
CA ASN A 189 16.24 27.46 9.71
C ASN A 189 15.86 28.83 10.33
N SER A 190 15.17 29.67 9.56
CA SER A 190 14.64 30.95 10.04
C SER A 190 13.56 30.74 11.10
N HIS A 191 12.66 29.77 10.88
CA HIS A 191 11.65 29.37 11.85
C HIS A 191 12.26 28.96 13.20
N LEU A 192 13.32 28.16 13.22
CA LEU A 192 14.03 27.74 14.44
C LEU A 192 14.63 28.93 15.21
N GLN A 193 14.88 30.06 14.54
CA GLN A 193 15.39 31.26 15.19
C GLN A 193 14.29 32.10 15.86
N MET A 194 13.02 31.85 15.54
CA MET A 194 11.89 32.62 16.05
C MET A 194 11.65 32.38 17.54
N ASN A 195 11.17 33.42 18.22
CA ASN A 195 10.95 33.37 19.66
C ASN A 195 9.91 32.30 20.06
N TYR A 196 8.81 32.17 19.32
CA TYR A 196 7.79 31.16 19.64
C TYR A 196 8.32 29.73 19.47
N SER A 197 9.16 29.48 18.45
CA SER A 197 9.78 28.16 18.22
C SER A 197 10.73 27.81 19.36
N LYS A 198 11.61 28.74 19.75
CA LYS A 198 12.52 28.58 20.89
C LYS A 198 11.78 28.40 22.22
N THR A 199 10.69 29.14 22.43
CA THR A 199 9.87 29.02 23.64
C THR A 199 9.21 27.65 23.71
N PHE A 200 8.67 27.14 22.58
CA PHE A 200 8.09 25.81 22.51
C PHE A 200 9.15 24.71 22.77
N GLN A 201 10.31 24.79 22.12
CA GLN A 201 11.43 23.87 22.37
C GLN A 201 11.90 23.86 23.83
N ARG A 202 11.93 25.01 24.49
CA ARG A 202 12.25 25.09 25.92
C ARG A 202 11.17 24.44 26.77
N SER A 203 9.90 24.68 26.47
CA SER A 203 8.78 24.09 27.20
C SER A 203 8.72 22.56 27.05
N ASN A 204 9.24 22.01 25.95
CA ASN A 204 9.33 20.56 25.76
C ASN A 204 10.19 19.87 26.84
N VAL A 205 11.12 20.57 27.49
CA VAL A 205 11.89 20.02 28.61
C VAL A 205 10.99 19.67 29.80
N ASP A 206 9.91 20.44 30.01
CA ASP A 206 8.98 20.24 31.13
C ASP A 206 7.84 19.28 30.76
N PHE A 207 7.62 19.03 29.46
CA PHE A 207 6.50 18.23 28.97
C PHE A 207 6.86 16.80 28.55
N LEU A 208 8.10 16.56 28.10
CA LEU A 208 8.45 15.30 27.46
C LEU A 208 9.16 14.32 28.41
N GLU A 209 8.79 13.04 28.34
CA GLU A 209 9.44 11.94 29.07
C GLU A 209 10.86 11.66 28.54
N THR A 210 11.03 11.87 27.24
CA THR A 210 12.29 11.68 26.52
C THR A 210 12.53 12.86 25.58
N PRO A 211 13.78 13.22 25.26
CA PRO A 211 14.06 14.27 24.31
C PRO A 211 13.34 14.06 22.97
N GLU A 212 12.90 15.15 22.35
CA GLU A 212 12.24 15.08 21.05
C GLU A 212 13.16 14.47 19.99
N LEU A 213 12.59 13.67 19.09
CA LEU A 213 13.30 13.09 17.96
C LEU A 213 12.88 13.81 16.68
N ILE A 214 13.84 14.45 16.04
CA ILE A 214 13.63 15.22 14.81
C ILE A 214 14.22 14.46 13.63
N THR A 215 13.40 14.21 12.60
CA THR A 215 13.84 13.62 11.34
C THR A 215 13.48 14.55 10.19
N THR A 216 14.43 14.80 9.29
CA THR A 216 14.24 15.71 8.15
C THR A 216 14.37 14.97 6.82
N MET A 217 13.58 15.37 5.83
CA MET A 217 13.63 14.80 4.47
C MET A 217 13.43 15.91 3.43
N LEU A 218 14.23 15.90 2.36
CA LEU A 218 14.05 16.79 1.22
C LEU A 218 13.26 16.07 0.12
N VAL A 219 12.20 16.73 -0.36
CA VAL A 219 11.34 16.22 -1.43
C VAL A 219 11.44 17.14 -2.63
N PRO A 220 11.76 16.63 -3.84
CA PRO A 220 11.80 17.46 -5.04
C PRO A 220 10.43 18.10 -5.34
N GLY A 221 10.42 19.40 -5.61
CA GLY A 221 9.20 20.18 -5.85
C GLY A 221 8.40 19.72 -7.07
N LYS A 222 9.02 18.97 -7.99
CA LYS A 222 8.36 18.33 -9.14
C LYS A 222 7.30 17.29 -8.72
N TYR A 223 7.30 16.80 -7.47
CA TYR A 223 6.34 15.83 -6.94
C TYR A 223 5.20 16.44 -6.11
N GLN A 224 4.93 17.75 -6.23
CA GLN A 224 3.81 18.46 -5.58
C GLN A 224 2.39 18.03 -6.05
N LEU A 225 2.23 16.82 -6.59
CA LEU A 225 0.97 16.33 -7.17
C LEU A 225 -0.18 16.09 -6.18
N PHE A 226 0.03 16.32 -4.89
CA PHE A 226 -1.03 16.21 -3.87
C PHE A 226 -1.02 17.44 -2.98
N THR A 227 -1.51 18.56 -3.51
CA THR A 227 -1.94 19.69 -2.67
C THR A 227 -3.11 19.21 -1.80
N LEU A 228 -2.85 19.06 -0.50
CA LEU A 228 -3.86 18.89 0.54
C LEU A 228 -4.71 20.16 0.59
N ASN A 229 -5.90 20.11 -0.01
CA ASN A 229 -6.97 21.09 0.18
C ASN A 229 -7.91 20.61 1.29
#